data_AF-A0A7S0HMQ1-F1
#
_entry.id   AF-A0A7S0HMQ1-F1
#
_cell.length_a   1.000
_cell.length_b   1.000
_cell.length_c   1.000
_cell.angle_alpha   90.00
_cell.angle_beta   90.00
_cell.angle_gamma   90.00
#
_symmetry.space_group_name_H-M   'P 1'
#
loop_
_entity.id
_entity.type
_entity.pdbx_description
1 polymer ?
#
loop_
_entity_poly.entity_id
_entity_poly.type
_entity_poly.pdbx_seq_one_letter_code
_entity_poly.pdbx_strand_id
1 'polypeptide(L)'
;MSEHLLDAGHAEQLVDYLRFLRRKREQCVSEVAAEFKELLQSRLFEDQYTREDVEALINGLLAVVRTTVKKDLQFTAASSVLLMKQVLEQAEKAGITLNADLSATEDLNLMAGVQAWEQSVQGSGVAPQLKLRAGVPKLQGLFAKALPTLGATVSDPKVIEELQAQKQANEELTDRFQKLQVKCTQILREKTDVTAQLDAARSAPESSEDPAMLKATIMALEADLAAERAAAAQAPQQGSGVEALMGELRDAQSRIQELSMQVEDAQAELSAKLEKTKQFLSMRTLLTKKNVVVRQLREQLKENGIAPAGDD
;
A
#
# COMPACT_ATOMS: atom_id res chain seq x y z
N MET A 1 -4.48 14.83 -31.27
CA MET A 1 -4.03 15.42 -29.99
C MET A 1 -5.29 15.71 -29.19
N SER A 2 -5.71 14.78 -28.33
CA SER A 2 -6.85 15.00 -27.45
C SER A 2 -6.50 16.09 -26.44
N GLU A 3 -7.30 17.15 -26.39
CA GLU A 3 -7.27 18.13 -25.30
C GLU A 3 -7.49 17.36 -23.99
N HIS A 4 -6.42 17.09 -23.23
CA HIS A 4 -6.54 16.50 -21.91
C HIS A 4 -6.96 17.60 -20.94
N LEU A 5 -8.25 17.86 -20.97
CA LEU A 5 -8.95 18.71 -20.00
C LEU A 5 -8.98 17.99 -18.65
N LEU A 6 -8.87 18.76 -17.58
CA LEU A 6 -9.06 18.25 -16.22
C LEU A 6 -10.50 17.78 -16.06
N ASP A 7 -10.71 16.79 -15.19
CA ASP A 7 -12.07 16.46 -14.77
C ASP A 7 -12.75 17.70 -14.15
N ALA A 8 -14.08 17.79 -14.25
CA ALA A 8 -14.85 18.94 -13.79
C ALA A 8 -14.56 19.27 -12.32
N GLY A 9 -14.45 18.26 -11.45
CA GLY A 9 -14.14 18.48 -10.03
C GLY A 9 -12.73 19.03 -9.81
N HIS A 10 -11.73 18.50 -10.53
CA HIS A 10 -10.35 19.01 -10.42
C HIS A 10 -10.20 20.41 -11.03
N ALA A 11 -10.94 20.71 -12.10
CA ALA A 11 -10.96 22.03 -12.69
C ALA A 11 -11.57 23.07 -11.73
N GLU A 12 -12.65 22.72 -11.03
CA GLU A 12 -13.26 23.58 -10.01
C GLU A 12 -12.32 23.82 -8.82
N GLN A 13 -11.65 22.77 -8.33
CA GLN A 13 -10.64 22.91 -7.28
C GLN A 13 -9.50 23.86 -7.66
N LEU A 14 -9.04 23.82 -8.92
CA LEU A 14 -8.00 24.70 -9.43
C LEU A 14 -8.48 26.16 -9.49
N VAL A 15 -9.75 26.38 -9.85
CA VAL A 15 -10.39 27.70 -9.81
C VAL A 15 -10.51 28.23 -8.39
N ASP A 16 -10.92 27.40 -7.43
CA ASP A 16 -11.06 27.80 -6.03
C ASP A 16 -9.71 28.16 -5.40
N TYR A 17 -8.68 27.37 -5.74
CA TYR A 17 -7.32 27.70 -5.32
C TYR A 17 -6.81 28.99 -5.95
N LEU A 18 -7.10 29.26 -7.23
CA LEU A 18 -6.79 30.53 -7.86
C LEU A 18 -7.49 31.71 -7.16
N ARG A 19 -8.78 31.59 -6.87
CA ARG A 19 -9.54 32.62 -6.12
C ARG A 19 -8.99 32.82 -4.71
N PHE A 20 -8.52 31.76 -4.06
CA PHE A 20 -7.83 31.83 -2.78
C PHE A 20 -6.52 32.62 -2.88
N LEU A 21 -5.65 32.30 -3.84
CA LEU A 21 -4.40 33.00 -4.07
C LEU A 21 -4.63 34.48 -4.41
N ARG A 22 -5.67 34.79 -5.19
CA ARG A 22 -6.03 36.16 -5.52
C ARG A 22 -6.41 36.98 -4.29
N ARG A 23 -7.32 36.46 -3.46
CA ARG A 23 -7.70 37.09 -2.18
C ARG A 23 -6.49 37.33 -1.29
N LYS A 24 -5.55 36.37 -1.26
CA LYS A 24 -4.30 36.51 -0.51
C LYS A 24 -3.38 37.60 -1.06
N ARG A 25 -3.26 37.71 -2.39
CA ARG A 25 -2.50 38.77 -3.04
C ARG A 25 -3.11 40.15 -2.77
N GLU A 26 -4.43 40.28 -2.91
CA GLU A 26 -5.16 41.52 -2.60
C GLU A 26 -5.02 41.92 -1.12
N GLN A 27 -5.10 40.94 -0.22
CA GLN A 27 -4.83 41.14 1.21
C GLN A 27 -3.42 41.70 1.46
N CYS A 28 -2.37 41.09 0.87
CA CYS A 28 -0.99 41.57 1.03
C CYS A 28 -0.82 43.01 0.56
N VAL A 29 -1.37 43.35 -0.61
CA VAL A 29 -1.33 44.73 -1.14
C VAL A 29 -2.07 45.70 -0.21
N SER A 30 -3.22 45.29 0.33
CA SER A 30 -3.97 46.10 1.30
C SER A 30 -3.23 46.29 2.61
N GLU A 31 -2.55 45.27 3.12
CA GLU A 31 -1.74 45.35 4.34
C GLU A 31 -0.56 46.29 4.14
N VAL A 32 0.17 46.17 3.02
CA VAL A 32 1.23 47.12 2.67
C VAL A 32 0.69 48.54 2.58
N ALA A 33 -0.45 48.77 1.90
CA ALA A 33 -1.05 50.10 1.84
C ALA A 33 -1.44 50.65 3.22
N ALA A 34 -1.85 49.78 4.15
CA ALA A 34 -2.15 50.16 5.52
C ALA A 34 -0.89 50.62 6.28
N GLU A 35 0.26 49.97 6.10
CA GLU A 35 1.54 50.40 6.70
C GLU A 35 1.95 51.81 6.26
N PHE A 36 1.76 52.12 4.96
CA PHE A 36 2.02 53.47 4.44
C PHE A 36 1.06 54.49 5.04
N LYS A 37 -0.23 54.14 5.15
CA LYS A 37 -1.24 55.00 5.77
C LYS A 37 -0.93 55.23 7.25
N GLU A 38 -0.50 54.20 7.97
CA GLU A 38 -0.10 54.30 9.36
C GLU A 38 1.10 55.23 9.53
N LEU A 39 2.13 55.12 8.67
CA LEU A 39 3.26 56.05 8.69
C LEU A 39 2.82 57.50 8.50
N LEU A 40 1.97 57.75 7.49
CA LEU A 40 1.45 59.08 7.19
C LEU A 40 0.66 59.67 8.36
N GLN A 41 -0.09 58.85 9.09
CA GLN A 41 -0.95 59.30 10.19
C GLN A 41 -0.23 59.40 11.54
N SER A 42 0.78 58.56 11.78
CA SER A 42 1.42 58.42 13.10
C SER A 42 2.80 59.07 13.20
N ARG A 43 3.53 59.17 12.08
CA ARG A 43 4.93 59.64 12.09
C ARG A 43 5.17 60.84 11.20
N LEU A 44 4.37 61.04 10.15
CA LEU A 44 4.46 62.17 9.25
C LEU A 44 3.48 63.31 9.63
N PHE A 45 3.59 63.85 10.84
CA PHE A 45 2.70 64.90 11.37
C PHE A 45 3.38 66.27 11.62
N GLU A 46 4.69 66.37 11.44
CA GLU A 46 5.45 67.61 11.66
C GLU A 46 5.56 68.42 10.35
N ASP A 47 5.54 69.75 10.45
CA ASP A 47 5.59 70.64 9.27
C ASP A 47 7.00 70.77 8.66
N GLN A 48 8.05 70.42 9.42
CA GLN A 48 9.44 70.51 8.98
C GLN A 48 10.19 69.24 9.40
N TYR A 49 10.93 68.66 8.46
CA TYR A 49 11.76 67.48 8.70
C TYR A 49 13.21 67.75 8.33
N THR A 50 14.15 67.27 9.14
CA THR A 50 15.54 67.20 8.72
C THR A 50 15.74 66.03 7.76
N ARG A 51 16.85 66.05 7.03
CA ARG A 51 17.22 64.92 6.16
C ARG A 51 17.34 63.61 6.94
N GLU A 52 17.91 63.67 8.15
CA GLU A 52 18.12 62.49 9.00
C GLU A 52 16.77 61.90 9.44
N ASP A 53 15.78 62.74 9.76
CA ASP A 53 14.43 62.29 10.10
C ASP A 53 13.75 61.59 8.93
N VAL A 54 13.83 62.17 7.72
CA VAL A 54 13.27 61.56 6.51
C VAL A 54 13.95 60.22 6.20
N GLU A 55 15.28 60.14 6.31
CA GLU A 55 16.01 58.89 6.13
C GLU A 55 15.58 57.84 7.17
N ALA A 56 15.40 58.22 8.44
CA ALA A 56 14.92 57.32 9.49
C ALA A 56 13.48 56.82 9.24
N LEU A 57 12.58 57.70 8.80
CA LEU A 57 11.19 57.35 8.45
C LEU A 57 11.12 56.36 7.29
N ILE A 58 11.86 56.61 6.21
CA ILE A 58 11.91 55.73 5.03
C ILE A 58 12.51 54.37 5.39
N ASN A 59 13.61 54.34 6.15
CA ASN A 59 14.24 53.09 6.57
C ASN A 59 13.34 52.28 7.51
N GLY A 60 12.62 52.96 8.40
CA GLY A 60 11.61 52.34 9.26
C GLY A 60 10.48 51.71 8.46
N LEU A 61 9.90 52.45 7.51
CA LEU A 61 8.86 51.94 6.62
C LEU A 61 9.35 50.74 5.80
N LEU A 62 10.57 50.83 5.23
CA LEU A 62 11.17 49.73 4.48
C LEU A 62 11.29 48.47 5.32
N ALA A 63 11.71 48.59 6.59
CA ALA A 63 11.83 47.45 7.50
C ALA A 63 10.48 46.80 7.79
N VAL A 64 9.44 47.60 8.02
CA VAL A 64 8.07 47.13 8.28
C VAL A 64 7.50 46.45 7.03
N VAL A 65 7.48 47.14 5.89
CA VAL A 65 6.97 46.60 4.61
C VAL A 65 7.71 45.31 4.23
N ARG A 66 9.04 45.27 4.37
CA ARG A 66 9.83 44.05 4.12
C ARG A 66 9.41 42.90 5.03
N THR A 67 9.09 43.18 6.28
CA THR A 67 8.63 42.17 7.25
C THR A 67 7.25 41.65 6.89
N THR A 68 6.32 42.55 6.56
CA THR A 68 4.94 42.22 6.14
C THR A 68 4.95 41.36 4.88
N VAL A 69 5.62 41.81 3.81
CA VAL A 69 5.74 41.04 2.56
C VAL A 69 6.43 39.70 2.78
N LYS A 70 7.51 39.66 3.57
CA LYS A 70 8.22 38.40 3.86
C LYS A 70 7.31 37.39 4.58
N LYS A 71 6.52 37.83 5.56
CA LYS A 71 5.58 36.98 6.30
C LYS A 71 4.50 36.41 5.36
N ASP A 72 3.98 37.22 4.45
CA ASP A 72 2.96 36.79 3.48
C ASP A 72 3.51 35.83 2.42
N LEU A 73 4.74 36.06 1.93
CA LEU A 73 5.42 35.13 1.04
C LEU A 73 5.69 33.78 1.72
N GLN A 74 6.11 33.80 2.99
CA GLN A 74 6.31 32.57 3.77
C GLN A 74 4.99 31.81 3.97
N PHE A 75 3.90 32.51 4.28
CA PHE A 75 2.58 31.91 4.39
C PHE A 75 2.13 31.29 3.06
N THR A 76 2.30 32.01 1.95
CA THR A 76 1.92 31.53 0.61
C THR A 76 2.72 30.28 0.23
N ALA A 77 4.04 30.28 0.47
CA ALA A 77 4.89 29.12 0.24
C ALA A 77 4.45 27.91 1.09
N ALA A 78 4.25 28.10 2.39
CA ALA A 78 3.81 27.03 3.29
C ALA A 78 2.44 26.45 2.87
N SER A 79 1.49 27.30 2.48
CA SER A 79 0.17 26.87 2.02
C SER A 79 0.23 26.07 0.71
N SER A 80 1.12 26.46 -0.21
CA SER A 80 1.32 25.77 -1.49
C SER A 80 1.97 24.39 -1.30
N VAL A 81 2.96 24.29 -0.40
CA VAL A 81 3.57 23.01 -0.02
C VAL A 81 2.55 22.07 0.63
N LEU A 82 1.68 22.59 1.49
CA LEU A 82 0.64 21.79 2.13
C LEU A 82 -0.36 21.24 1.12
N LEU A 83 -0.79 22.06 0.15
CA LEU A 83 -1.67 21.61 -0.94
C LEU A 83 -1.00 20.50 -1.76
N MET A 84 0.26 20.70 -2.17
CA MET A 84 1.02 19.68 -2.91
C MET A 84 1.10 18.37 -2.12
N LYS A 85 1.40 18.44 -0.81
CA LYS A 85 1.44 17.27 0.07
C LYS A 85 0.09 16.54 0.10
N GLN A 86 -1.02 17.27 0.23
CA GLN A 86 -2.36 16.67 0.25
C GLN A 86 -2.68 15.92 -1.05
N VAL A 87 -2.33 16.50 -2.21
CA VAL A 87 -2.52 15.85 -3.51
C VAL A 87 -1.64 14.59 -3.64
N LEU A 88 -0.38 14.66 -3.22
CA LEU A 88 0.53 13.51 -3.24
C LEU A 88 0.07 12.38 -2.30
N GLU A 89 -0.42 12.70 -1.10
CA GLU A 89 -0.96 11.70 -0.17
C GLU A 89 -2.24 11.02 -0.71
N GLN A 90 -3.11 11.77 -1.41
CA GLN A 90 -4.28 11.20 -2.07
C GLN A 90 -3.88 10.25 -3.20
N ALA A 91 -2.88 10.64 -3.99
CA ALA A 91 -2.35 9.79 -5.06
C ALA A 91 -1.69 8.51 -4.51
N GLU A 92 -0.91 8.63 -3.43
CA GLU A 92 -0.25 7.48 -2.81
C GLU A 92 -1.26 6.48 -2.25
N LYS A 93 -2.33 6.95 -1.59
CA LYS A 93 -3.44 6.09 -1.13
C LYS A 93 -4.14 5.36 -2.28
N ALA A 94 -4.20 5.98 -3.46
CA ALA A 94 -4.71 5.37 -4.68
C ALA A 94 -3.67 4.50 -5.42
N GLY A 95 -2.44 4.39 -4.91
CA GLY A 95 -1.34 3.65 -5.54
C GLY A 95 -0.72 4.34 -6.76
N ILE A 96 -1.01 5.63 -6.97
CA ILE A 96 -0.54 6.42 -8.12
C ILE A 96 0.67 7.26 -7.69
N THR A 97 1.75 7.17 -8.48
CA THR A 97 2.90 8.07 -8.33
C THR A 97 2.72 9.28 -9.24
N LEU A 98 2.52 10.46 -8.64
CA LEU A 98 2.51 11.73 -9.36
C LEU A 98 3.93 12.32 -9.40
N ASN A 99 4.28 12.94 -10.52
CA ASN A 99 5.52 13.68 -10.68
C ASN A 99 5.18 15.08 -11.19
N ALA A 100 5.75 16.10 -10.55
CA ALA A 100 5.59 17.49 -10.94
C ALA A 100 6.89 17.97 -11.59
N ASP A 101 6.77 18.54 -12.79
CA ASP A 101 7.90 19.19 -13.45
C ASP A 101 8.06 20.61 -12.92
N LEU A 102 9.07 20.82 -12.08
CA LEU A 102 9.39 22.14 -11.51
C LEU A 102 9.83 23.12 -12.61
N SER A 103 10.48 22.66 -13.68
CA SER A 103 10.95 23.55 -14.74
C SER A 103 9.79 24.23 -15.49
N ALA A 104 8.67 23.52 -15.66
CA ALA A 104 7.46 24.08 -16.25
C ALA A 104 6.81 25.19 -15.38
N THR A 105 7.08 25.22 -14.07
CA THR A 105 6.57 26.28 -13.18
C THR A 105 7.32 27.62 -13.34
N GLU A 106 8.48 27.59 -13.99
CA GLU A 106 9.30 28.78 -14.26
C GLU A 106 9.15 29.28 -15.71
N ASP A 107 8.41 28.55 -16.57
CA ASP A 107 8.15 28.96 -17.95
C ASP A 107 7.25 30.19 -17.99
N LEU A 108 7.81 31.31 -18.46
CA LEU A 108 7.13 32.59 -18.59
C LEU A 108 5.89 32.53 -19.49
N ASN A 109 5.89 31.68 -20.52
CA ASN A 109 4.73 31.51 -21.40
C ASN A 109 3.59 30.80 -20.67
N LEU A 110 3.92 29.77 -19.88
CA LEU A 110 2.93 29.07 -19.07
C LEU A 110 2.35 29.99 -18.00
N MET A 111 3.21 30.79 -17.34
CA MET A 111 2.79 31.79 -16.37
C MET A 111 1.91 32.88 -16.99
N ALA A 112 2.25 33.38 -18.18
CA ALA A 112 1.42 34.36 -18.89
C ALA A 112 0.05 33.79 -19.27
N GLY A 113 -0.01 32.51 -19.69
CA GLY A 113 -1.28 31.84 -19.98
C GLY A 113 -2.15 31.65 -18.73
N VAL A 114 -1.54 31.34 -17.57
CA VAL A 114 -2.26 31.29 -16.28
C VAL A 114 -2.79 32.67 -15.89
N GLN A 115 -2.03 33.75 -16.10
CA GLN A 115 -2.49 35.12 -15.82
C GLN A 115 -3.67 35.53 -16.71
N ALA A 116 -3.61 35.24 -18.01
CA ALA A 116 -4.72 35.49 -18.93
C ALA A 116 -5.97 34.69 -18.53
N TRP A 117 -5.77 33.45 -18.10
CA TRP A 117 -6.83 32.61 -17.58
C TRP A 117 -7.42 33.17 -16.28
N GLU A 118 -6.61 33.63 -15.34
CA GLU A 118 -7.06 34.28 -14.09
C GLU A 118 -7.99 35.47 -14.37
N GLN A 119 -7.65 36.31 -15.35
CA GLN A 119 -8.50 37.43 -15.77
C GLN A 119 -9.84 36.95 -16.34
N SER A 120 -9.86 35.84 -17.07
CA SER A 120 -11.11 35.25 -17.61
C SER A 120 -12.03 34.70 -16.51
N VAL A 121 -11.46 34.16 -15.43
CA VAL A 121 -12.21 33.65 -14.26
C VAL A 121 -12.87 34.79 -13.47
N GLN A 122 -12.34 36.01 -13.56
CA GLN A 122 -12.89 37.18 -12.86
C GLN A 122 -14.18 37.71 -13.49
N GLY A 123 -14.36 37.55 -14.81
CA GLY A 123 -15.50 38.12 -15.56
C GLY A 123 -16.71 37.20 -15.73
N SER A 124 -16.59 35.91 -15.40
CA SER A 124 -17.61 34.88 -15.67
C SER A 124 -18.01 34.14 -14.40
N GLY A 125 -19.32 33.92 -14.21
CA GLY A 125 -19.86 33.09 -13.12
C GLY A 125 -19.50 31.61 -13.25
N VAL A 126 -19.18 31.15 -14.46
CA VAL A 126 -18.65 29.80 -14.74
C VAL A 126 -17.20 29.94 -15.18
N ALA A 127 -16.29 29.38 -14.38
CA ALA A 127 -14.87 29.49 -14.66
C ALA A 127 -14.49 28.53 -15.82
N PRO A 128 -13.88 29.05 -16.91
CA PRO A 128 -13.40 28.20 -17.98
C PRO A 128 -12.28 27.29 -17.47
N GLN A 129 -12.11 26.10 -18.04
CA GLN A 129 -10.97 25.25 -17.69
C GLN A 129 -9.65 25.84 -18.23
N LEU A 130 -8.57 25.68 -17.47
CA LEU A 130 -7.23 26.03 -17.91
C LEU A 130 -6.80 25.05 -19.02
N LYS A 131 -6.73 25.54 -20.26
CA LYS A 131 -6.38 24.73 -21.44
C LYS A 131 -4.87 24.57 -21.65
N LEU A 132 -4.06 25.29 -20.88
CA LEU A 132 -2.61 25.29 -21.01
C LEU A 132 -2.03 23.99 -20.47
N ARG A 133 -1.17 23.34 -21.26
CA ARG A 133 -0.49 22.12 -20.85
C ARG A 133 0.93 22.44 -20.43
N ALA A 134 1.20 22.39 -19.12
CA ALA A 134 2.56 22.16 -18.65
C ALA A 134 3.03 20.79 -19.15
N GLY A 135 4.29 20.67 -19.56
CA GLY A 135 4.86 19.37 -19.92
C GLY A 135 4.67 18.41 -18.76
N VAL A 136 3.72 17.49 -18.87
CA VAL A 136 3.54 16.48 -17.83
C VAL A 136 4.74 15.55 -17.97
N PRO A 137 5.65 15.46 -16.99
CA PRO A 137 6.69 14.45 -17.04
C PRO A 137 5.95 13.12 -17.17
N LYS A 138 6.32 12.33 -18.20
CA LYS A 138 5.66 11.03 -18.47
C LYS A 138 5.47 10.32 -17.14
N LEU A 139 4.25 9.83 -16.87
CA LEU A 139 3.91 9.05 -15.68
C LEU A 139 4.93 7.92 -15.49
N GLN A 140 6.02 8.23 -14.80
CA GLN A 140 7.10 7.31 -14.51
C GLN A 140 6.68 6.60 -13.23
N GLY A 141 5.66 5.76 -13.36
CA GLY A 141 4.98 5.20 -12.21
C GLY A 141 3.92 4.18 -12.56
N LEU A 142 3.06 4.46 -13.55
CA LEU A 142 2.05 3.48 -14.00
C LEU A 142 2.66 2.23 -14.67
N PHE A 143 3.86 2.37 -15.24
CA PHE A 143 4.64 1.24 -15.79
C PHE A 143 5.90 0.90 -14.99
N ALA A 144 6.37 1.79 -14.10
CA ALA A 144 7.56 1.53 -13.29
C ALA A 144 7.21 0.77 -11.99
N LYS A 145 6.04 1.05 -11.42
CA LYS A 145 5.38 0.18 -10.44
C LYS A 145 4.30 -0.58 -11.17
N ALA A 146 4.74 -1.36 -12.15
CA ALA A 146 3.88 -2.22 -12.91
C ALA A 146 2.97 -3.00 -11.96
N LEU A 147 1.67 -3.05 -12.27
CA LEU A 147 0.92 -4.32 -12.20
C LEU A 147 1.92 -5.44 -12.42
N PRO A 148 2.05 -6.46 -11.53
CA PRO A 148 3.05 -7.52 -11.66
C PRO A 148 3.09 -7.96 -13.12
N THR A 149 4.05 -7.44 -13.86
CA THR A 149 4.16 -7.76 -15.27
C THR A 149 4.72 -9.15 -15.17
N LEU A 150 3.92 -10.14 -15.58
CA LEU A 150 4.41 -11.50 -15.76
C LEU A 150 5.63 -11.40 -16.69
N GLY A 151 6.84 -11.29 -16.13
CA GLY A 151 8.08 -11.14 -16.89
C GLY A 151 9.13 -10.17 -16.37
N ALA A 152 8.85 -9.26 -15.42
CA ALA A 152 9.91 -8.42 -14.85
C ALA A 152 10.58 -9.15 -13.68
N THR A 153 11.87 -9.47 -13.83
CA THR A 153 12.70 -10.21 -12.89
C THR A 153 12.62 -9.63 -11.50
N VAL A 154 11.92 -10.35 -10.63
CA VAL A 154 11.95 -10.22 -9.17
C VAL A 154 13.42 -10.14 -8.74
N SER A 155 13.85 -8.99 -8.22
CA SER A 155 15.24 -8.74 -7.80
C SER A 155 15.47 -9.01 -6.31
N ASP A 156 14.45 -9.51 -5.60
CA ASP A 156 14.56 -9.88 -4.20
C ASP A 156 14.93 -11.38 -4.08
N PRO A 157 16.14 -11.73 -3.59
CA PRO A 157 16.65 -13.10 -3.60
C PRO A 157 15.72 -14.10 -2.89
N LYS A 158 15.01 -13.68 -1.84
CA LYS A 158 14.05 -14.53 -1.13
C LYS A 158 12.82 -14.88 -1.96
N VAL A 159 12.33 -13.92 -2.75
CA VAL A 159 11.16 -14.11 -3.61
C VAL A 159 11.54 -14.94 -4.84
N ILE A 160 12.77 -14.86 -5.33
CA ILE A 160 13.29 -15.76 -6.38
C ILE A 160 13.32 -17.20 -5.86
N GLU A 161 13.83 -17.42 -4.64
CA GLU A 161 13.90 -18.74 -4.01
C GLU A 161 12.51 -19.33 -3.78
N GLU A 162 11.56 -18.53 -3.28
CA GLU A 162 10.17 -18.94 -3.08
C GLU A 162 9.46 -19.24 -4.41
N LEU A 163 9.71 -18.45 -5.46
CA LEU A 163 9.16 -18.68 -6.79
C LEU A 163 9.76 -19.93 -7.45
N GLN A 164 11.04 -20.21 -7.24
CA GLN A 164 11.67 -21.47 -7.68
C GLN A 164 11.13 -22.67 -6.90
N ALA A 165 10.98 -22.56 -5.59
CA ALA A 165 10.39 -23.60 -4.75
C ALA A 165 8.94 -23.90 -5.16
N GLN A 166 8.14 -22.86 -5.42
CA GLN A 166 6.77 -23.04 -5.91
C GLN A 166 6.71 -23.62 -7.32
N LYS A 167 7.65 -23.27 -8.21
CA LYS A 167 7.74 -23.90 -9.54
C LYS A 167 8.08 -25.39 -9.44
N GLN A 168 9.04 -25.75 -8.60
CA GLN A 168 9.40 -27.15 -8.36
C GLN A 168 8.23 -27.93 -7.74
N ALA A 169 7.52 -27.34 -6.77
CA ALA A 169 6.34 -27.96 -6.18
C ALA A 169 5.20 -28.16 -7.20
N ASN A 170 4.99 -27.22 -8.12
CA ASN A 170 4.01 -27.34 -9.19
C ASN A 170 4.40 -28.41 -10.23
N GLU A 171 5.68 -28.51 -10.60
CA GLU A 171 6.17 -29.59 -11.46
C GLU A 171 5.99 -30.96 -10.79
N GLU A 172 6.31 -31.07 -9.50
CA GLU A 172 6.14 -32.31 -8.74
C GLU A 172 4.67 -32.70 -8.61
N LEU A 173 3.78 -31.75 -8.33
CA LEU A 173 2.33 -31.97 -8.31
C LEU A 173 1.81 -32.44 -9.68
N THR A 174 2.33 -31.87 -10.76
CA THR A 174 1.95 -32.25 -12.13
C THR A 174 2.40 -33.67 -12.46
N ASP A 175 3.62 -34.05 -12.07
CA ASP A 175 4.15 -35.41 -12.26
C ASP A 175 3.38 -36.44 -11.41
N ARG A 176 3.06 -36.10 -10.15
CA ARG A 176 2.19 -36.93 -9.30
C ARG A 176 0.80 -37.10 -9.91
N PHE A 177 0.22 -36.04 -10.46
CA PHE A 177 -1.08 -36.10 -11.13
C PHE A 177 -1.04 -37.00 -12.37
N GLN A 178 -0.01 -36.88 -13.22
CA GLN A 178 0.15 -37.75 -14.39
C GLN A 178 0.33 -39.22 -13.98
N LYS A 179 1.17 -39.52 -12.99
CA LYS A 179 1.35 -40.88 -12.45
C LYS A 179 0.04 -41.45 -11.91
N LEU A 180 -0.74 -40.64 -11.20
CA LEU A 180 -2.05 -41.05 -10.68
C LEU A 180 -3.04 -41.28 -11.82
N GLN A 181 -3.04 -40.43 -12.85
CA GLN A 181 -3.88 -40.60 -14.04
C GLN A 181 -3.57 -41.92 -14.75
N VAL A 182 -2.29 -42.25 -14.97
CA VAL A 182 -1.88 -43.53 -15.58
C VAL A 182 -2.35 -44.70 -14.72
N LYS A 183 -2.13 -44.67 -13.40
CA LYS A 183 -2.61 -45.72 -12.49
C LYS A 183 -4.13 -45.89 -12.54
N CYS A 184 -4.90 -44.80 -12.55
CA CYS A 184 -6.36 -44.87 -12.69
C CYS A 184 -6.77 -45.50 -14.03
N THR A 185 -6.12 -45.15 -15.14
CA THR A 185 -6.42 -45.76 -16.44
C THR A 185 -6.07 -47.25 -16.48
N GLN A 186 -4.98 -47.65 -15.81
CA GLN A 186 -4.59 -49.05 -15.69
C GLN A 186 -5.59 -49.84 -14.85
N ILE A 187 -5.96 -49.35 -13.68
CA ILE A 187 -6.97 -49.98 -12.81
C ILE A 187 -8.31 -50.10 -13.53
N LEU A 188 -8.71 -49.11 -14.34
CA LEU A 188 -9.93 -49.20 -15.13
C LEU A 188 -9.86 -50.27 -16.22
N ARG A 189 -8.70 -50.45 -16.87
CA ARG A 189 -8.48 -51.54 -17.84
C ARG A 189 -8.52 -52.90 -17.14
N GLU A 190 -7.77 -53.06 -16.06
CA GLU A 190 -7.77 -54.29 -15.25
C GLU A 190 -9.17 -54.63 -14.73
N LYS A 191 -9.92 -53.63 -14.25
CA LYS A 191 -11.33 -53.80 -13.86
C LYS A 191 -12.18 -54.27 -15.04
N THR A 192 -11.99 -53.71 -16.23
CA THR A 192 -12.74 -54.11 -17.43
C THR A 192 -12.39 -55.53 -17.84
N ASP A 193 -11.11 -55.90 -17.83
CA ASP A 193 -10.63 -57.24 -18.17
C ASP A 193 -11.12 -58.28 -17.15
N VAL A 194 -11.04 -57.99 -15.85
CA VAL A 194 -11.56 -58.88 -14.79
C VAL A 194 -13.08 -59.00 -14.88
N THR A 195 -13.79 -57.91 -15.19
CA THR A 195 -15.25 -57.97 -15.37
C THR A 195 -15.60 -58.81 -16.61
N ALA A 196 -14.86 -58.67 -17.71
CA ALA A 196 -15.04 -59.48 -18.91
C ALA A 196 -14.71 -60.96 -18.67
N GLN A 197 -13.65 -61.26 -17.90
CA GLN A 197 -13.32 -62.63 -17.48
C GLN A 197 -14.39 -63.22 -16.56
N LEU A 198 -14.95 -62.43 -15.65
CA LEU A 198 -16.05 -62.83 -14.77
C LEU A 198 -17.33 -63.14 -15.57
N ASP A 199 -17.67 -62.29 -16.55
CA ASP A 199 -18.83 -62.49 -17.42
C ASP A 199 -18.61 -63.67 -18.39
N ALA A 200 -17.40 -63.87 -18.90
CA ALA A 200 -17.02 -65.05 -19.68
C ALA A 200 -17.11 -66.35 -18.86
N ALA A 201 -16.63 -66.34 -17.60
CA ALA A 201 -16.73 -67.48 -16.70
C ALA A 201 -18.19 -67.76 -16.26
N ARG A 202 -19.04 -66.72 -16.18
CA ARG A 202 -20.49 -66.86 -15.94
C ARG A 202 -21.29 -67.33 -17.15
N SER A 203 -20.78 -67.07 -18.36
CA SER A 203 -21.44 -67.44 -19.63
C SER A 203 -20.89 -68.72 -20.26
N ALA A 204 -19.81 -69.30 -19.70
CA ALA A 204 -19.36 -70.62 -20.06
C ALA A 204 -20.44 -71.66 -19.70
N PRO A 205 -20.90 -72.49 -20.66
CA PRO A 205 -21.85 -73.56 -20.36
C PRO A 205 -21.18 -74.57 -19.44
N GLU A 206 -21.95 -75.14 -18.50
CA GLU A 206 -21.52 -76.23 -17.62
C GLU A 206 -20.97 -77.41 -18.46
N SER A 207 -19.68 -77.39 -18.77
CA SER A 207 -18.96 -78.55 -19.25
C SER A 207 -18.62 -79.39 -18.03
N SER A 208 -19.28 -80.55 -17.97
CA SER A 208 -19.07 -81.62 -17.01
C SER A 208 -17.59 -81.96 -16.84
N GLU A 209 -16.95 -81.40 -15.82
CA GLU A 209 -15.66 -81.87 -15.34
C GLU A 209 -15.81 -82.39 -13.90
N ASP A 210 -15.36 -83.62 -13.72
CA ASP A 210 -15.50 -84.46 -12.52
C ASP A 210 -15.14 -83.70 -11.23
N PRO A 211 -15.98 -83.72 -10.16
CA PRO A 211 -15.75 -82.98 -8.91
C PRO A 211 -14.44 -83.34 -8.19
N ALA A 212 -13.76 -84.42 -8.59
CA ALA A 212 -12.45 -84.80 -8.09
C ALA A 212 -11.30 -83.95 -8.67
N MET A 213 -11.38 -83.53 -9.95
CA MET A 213 -10.37 -82.67 -10.57
C MET A 213 -10.47 -81.24 -10.05
N LEU A 214 -11.70 -80.73 -9.88
CA LEU A 214 -11.96 -79.42 -9.27
C LEU A 214 -11.43 -79.31 -7.84
N LYS A 215 -11.55 -80.38 -7.04
CA LYS A 215 -10.97 -80.43 -5.69
C LYS A 215 -9.44 -80.42 -5.71
N ALA A 216 -8.83 -81.11 -6.66
CA ALA A 216 -7.37 -81.13 -6.82
C ALA A 216 -6.82 -79.77 -7.29
N THR A 217 -7.52 -79.08 -8.20
CA THR A 217 -7.15 -77.73 -8.63
C THR A 217 -7.37 -76.68 -7.55
N ILE A 218 -8.41 -76.81 -6.72
CA ILE A 218 -8.63 -75.93 -5.57
C ILE A 218 -7.50 -76.12 -4.53
N MET A 219 -7.11 -77.36 -4.22
CA MET A 219 -5.99 -77.62 -3.32
C MET A 219 -4.64 -77.10 -3.87
N ALA A 220 -4.41 -77.20 -5.17
CA ALA A 220 -3.21 -76.65 -5.81
C ALA A 220 -3.19 -75.12 -5.78
N LEU A 221 -4.32 -74.47 -6.08
CA LEU A 221 -4.46 -73.02 -6.01
C LEU A 221 -4.38 -72.49 -4.57
N GLU A 222 -4.90 -73.22 -3.58
CA GLU A 222 -4.74 -72.87 -2.16
C GLU A 222 -3.28 -73.00 -1.70
N ALA A 223 -2.53 -73.97 -2.21
CA ALA A 223 -1.10 -74.12 -1.95
C ALA A 223 -0.28 -72.99 -2.60
N ASP A 224 -0.61 -72.60 -3.83
CA ASP A 224 0.02 -71.46 -4.52
C ASP A 224 -0.32 -70.13 -3.84
N LEU A 225 -1.57 -69.91 -3.40
CA LEU A 225 -1.96 -68.72 -2.63
C LEU A 225 -1.27 -68.67 -1.26
N ALA A 226 -1.03 -69.82 -0.63
CA ALA A 226 -0.26 -69.90 0.62
C ALA A 226 1.23 -69.60 0.39
N ALA A 227 1.80 -70.08 -0.71
CA ALA A 227 3.18 -69.77 -1.11
C ALA A 227 3.34 -68.29 -1.48
N GLU A 228 2.36 -67.70 -2.16
CA GLU A 228 2.37 -66.29 -2.57
C GLU A 228 2.13 -65.34 -1.39
N ARG A 229 1.32 -65.75 -0.40
CA ARG A 229 1.20 -65.04 0.90
C ARG A 229 2.46 -65.15 1.74
N ALA A 230 3.17 -66.28 1.71
CA ALA A 230 4.47 -66.43 2.37
C ALA A 230 5.57 -65.60 1.68
N ALA A 231 5.52 -65.47 0.35
CA ALA A 231 6.38 -64.58 -0.43
C ALA A 231 6.06 -63.10 -0.18
N ALA A 232 4.78 -62.74 -0.02
CA ALA A 232 4.35 -61.39 0.34
C ALA A 232 4.74 -60.99 1.77
N ALA A 233 4.89 -61.95 2.70
CA ALA A 233 5.42 -61.71 4.05
C ALA A 233 6.95 -61.45 4.08
N GLN A 234 7.67 -61.78 2.99
CA GLN A 234 9.11 -61.54 2.84
C GLN A 234 9.43 -60.35 1.90
N ALA A 235 8.43 -59.72 1.30
CA ALA A 235 8.62 -58.45 0.60
C ALA A 235 8.89 -57.33 1.62
N PRO A 236 9.90 -56.47 1.41
CA PRO A 236 10.20 -55.40 2.35
C PRO A 236 8.98 -54.48 2.46
N GLN A 237 8.55 -54.27 3.71
CA GLN A 237 7.41 -53.47 4.07
C GLN A 237 7.40 -52.15 3.28
N GLN A 238 6.31 -51.88 2.56
CA GLN A 238 5.91 -50.55 2.11
C GLN A 238 5.54 -49.61 3.28
N GLY A 239 6.24 -49.73 4.43
CA GLY A 239 6.18 -48.81 5.56
C GLY A 239 7.08 -47.59 5.38
N SER A 240 8.06 -47.65 4.47
CA SER A 240 9.04 -46.57 4.27
C SER A 240 8.43 -45.23 3.87
N GLY A 241 7.34 -45.23 3.09
CA GLY A 241 6.69 -43.99 2.66
C GLY A 241 5.91 -43.29 3.77
N VAL A 242 5.17 -44.05 4.59
CA VAL A 242 4.37 -43.49 5.69
C VAL A 242 5.29 -43.01 6.81
N GLU A 243 6.35 -43.75 7.10
CA GLU A 243 7.31 -43.40 8.16
C GLU A 243 8.21 -42.22 7.75
N ALA A 244 8.59 -42.11 6.47
CA ALA A 244 9.24 -40.92 5.92
C ALA A 244 8.32 -39.69 5.97
N LEU A 245 7.04 -39.83 5.60
CA LEU A 245 6.06 -38.75 5.68
C LEU A 245 5.79 -38.33 7.14
N MET A 246 5.79 -39.26 8.08
CA MET A 246 5.70 -38.92 9.51
C MET A 246 6.95 -38.19 10.02
N GLY A 247 8.13 -38.54 9.51
CA GLY A 247 9.38 -37.82 9.77
C GLY A 247 9.34 -36.39 9.23
N GLU A 248 9.00 -36.22 7.95
CA GLU A 248 8.85 -34.91 7.30
C GLU A 248 7.78 -34.05 7.98
N LEU A 249 6.67 -34.65 8.43
CA LEU A 249 5.63 -33.94 9.18
C LEU A 249 6.17 -33.44 10.53
N ARG A 250 6.99 -34.25 11.21
CA ARG A 250 7.59 -33.89 12.50
C ARG A 250 8.62 -32.77 12.34
N ASP A 251 9.42 -32.83 11.27
CA ASP A 251 10.41 -31.80 10.93
C ASP A 251 9.71 -30.50 10.52
N ALA A 252 8.64 -30.57 9.73
CA ALA A 252 7.82 -29.42 9.38
C ALA A 252 7.14 -28.79 10.61
N GLN A 253 6.64 -29.61 11.55
CA GLN A 253 6.08 -29.14 12.82
C GLN A 253 7.14 -28.44 13.68
N SER A 254 8.34 -29.01 13.78
CA SER A 254 9.47 -28.38 14.49
C SER A 254 9.84 -27.03 13.86
N ARG A 255 9.89 -26.96 12.53
CA ARG A 255 10.19 -25.73 11.78
C ARG A 255 9.13 -24.65 11.98
N ILE A 256 7.85 -25.04 12.01
CA ILE A 256 6.74 -24.12 12.30
C ILE A 256 6.85 -23.58 13.72
N GLN A 257 7.20 -24.42 14.71
CA GLN A 257 7.41 -23.97 16.10
C GLN A 257 8.60 -23.00 16.21
N GLU A 258 9.73 -23.31 15.56
CA GLU A 258 10.89 -22.41 15.48
C GLU A 258 10.54 -21.05 14.87
N LEU A 259 9.85 -21.06 13.73
CA LEU A 259 9.43 -19.82 13.06
C LEU A 259 8.41 -19.04 13.89
N SER A 260 7.50 -19.72 14.57
CA SER A 260 6.52 -19.07 15.46
C SER A 260 7.22 -18.36 16.61
N MET A 261 8.22 -19.00 17.23
CA MET A 261 9.04 -18.40 18.29
C MET A 261 9.86 -17.21 17.77
N GLN A 262 10.46 -17.32 16.58
CA GLN A 262 11.20 -16.20 15.96
C GLN A 262 10.29 -15.00 15.63
N VAL A 263 9.05 -15.24 15.20
CA VAL A 263 8.07 -14.17 14.95
C VAL A 263 7.68 -13.49 16.26
N GLU A 264 7.46 -14.24 17.33
CA GLU A 264 7.13 -13.69 18.65
C GLU A 264 8.28 -12.86 19.21
N ASP A 265 9.52 -13.35 19.12
CA ASP A 265 10.73 -12.61 19.51
C ASP A 265 10.90 -11.32 18.69
N ALA A 266 10.71 -11.40 17.37
CA ALA A 266 10.80 -10.22 16.49
C ALA A 266 9.70 -9.19 16.80
N GLN A 267 8.48 -9.64 17.13
CA GLN A 267 7.38 -8.77 17.55
C GLN A 267 7.67 -8.10 18.90
N ALA A 268 8.25 -8.84 19.85
CA ALA A 268 8.68 -8.30 21.14
C ALA A 268 9.81 -7.26 21.00
N GLU A 269 10.77 -7.51 20.10
CA GLU A 269 11.85 -6.54 19.86
C GLU A 269 11.33 -5.28 19.14
N LEU A 270 10.39 -5.43 18.20
CA LEU A 270 9.76 -4.30 17.51
C LEU A 270 8.91 -3.46 18.46
N SER A 271 8.14 -4.08 19.35
CA SER A 271 7.35 -3.37 20.36
C SER A 271 8.26 -2.62 21.34
N ALA A 272 9.35 -3.25 21.80
CA ALA A 272 10.36 -2.59 22.64
C ALA A 272 11.06 -1.42 21.92
N LYS A 273 11.34 -1.53 20.61
CA LYS A 273 11.89 -0.44 19.79
C LYS A 273 10.88 0.69 19.60
N LEU A 274 9.60 0.38 19.41
CA LEU A 274 8.52 1.38 19.33
C LEU A 274 8.42 2.18 20.63
N GLU A 275 8.46 1.53 21.79
CA GLU A 275 8.43 2.20 23.10
C GLU A 275 9.65 3.11 23.32
N LYS A 276 10.82 2.73 22.80
CA LYS A 276 12.06 3.52 22.86
C LYS A 276 12.16 4.60 21.79
N THR A 277 11.26 4.62 20.80
CA THR A 277 11.34 5.58 19.69
C THR A 277 11.09 7.00 20.20
N LYS A 278 11.94 7.94 19.78
CA LYS A 278 11.91 9.35 20.20
C LYS A 278 10.54 10.01 20.02
N GLN A 279 9.80 9.63 18.99
CA GLN A 279 8.44 10.11 18.72
C GLN A 279 7.42 9.59 19.75
N PHE A 280 7.50 8.32 20.15
CA PHE A 280 6.63 7.72 21.17
C PHE A 280 6.90 8.31 22.55
N LEU A 281 8.18 8.49 22.91
CA LEU A 281 8.59 9.19 24.12
C LEU A 281 8.10 10.64 24.13
N SER A 282 8.25 11.37 23.01
CA SER A 282 7.75 12.73 22.87
C SER A 282 6.24 12.82 23.01
N MET A 283 5.48 11.91 22.38
CA MET A 283 4.02 11.85 22.48
C MET A 283 3.59 11.53 23.92
N ARG A 284 4.26 10.58 24.59
CA ARG A 284 4.00 10.25 26.00
C ARG A 284 4.23 11.44 26.91
N THR A 285 5.35 12.16 26.76
CA THR A 285 5.63 13.38 27.52
C THR A 285 4.61 14.49 27.24
N LEU A 286 4.13 14.61 26.00
CA LEU A 286 3.12 15.62 25.65
C LEU A 286 1.74 15.27 26.22
N LEU A 287 1.36 13.99 26.21
CA LEU A 287 0.12 13.51 26.81
C LEU A 287 0.13 13.67 28.33
N THR A 288 1.23 13.35 29.02
CA THR A 288 1.33 13.58 30.47
C THR A 288 1.25 15.06 30.81
N LYS A 289 1.93 15.93 30.05
CA LYS A 289 1.80 17.38 30.21
C LYS A 289 0.38 17.88 29.99
N LYS A 290 -0.31 17.42 28.92
CA LYS A 290 -1.71 17.78 28.67
C LYS A 290 -2.62 17.31 29.79
N ASN A 291 -2.44 16.11 30.31
CA ASN A 291 -3.23 15.60 31.43
C ASN A 291 -3.02 16.43 32.72
N VAL A 292 -1.79 16.87 32.98
CA VAL A 292 -1.50 17.79 34.10
C VAL A 292 -2.20 19.13 33.90
N VAL A 293 -2.12 19.72 32.70
CA VAL A 293 -2.80 20.99 32.38
C VAL A 293 -4.32 20.84 32.49
N VAL A 294 -4.89 19.75 31.98
CA VAL A 294 -6.34 19.46 32.10
C VAL A 294 -6.73 19.33 33.57
N ARG A 295 -5.91 18.67 34.41
CA ARG A 295 -6.16 18.56 35.84
C ARG A 295 -6.12 19.92 36.53
N GLN A 296 -5.12 20.75 36.23
CA GLN A 296 -5.00 22.11 36.76
C GLN A 296 -6.17 23.00 36.33
N LEU A 297 -6.59 22.93 35.07
CA LEU A 297 -7.75 23.67 34.57
C LEU A 297 -9.04 23.19 35.24
N ARG A 298 -9.21 21.88 35.46
CA ARG A 298 -10.36 21.35 36.22
C ARG A 298 -10.37 21.85 37.67
N GLU A 299 -9.21 21.90 38.30
CA GLU A 299 -9.04 22.41 39.67
C GLU A 299 -9.35 23.91 39.75
N GLN A 300 -8.83 24.71 38.80
CA GLN A 300 -9.15 26.14 38.67
C GLN A 300 -10.63 26.39 38.38
N LEU A 301 -11.26 25.60 37.51
CA LEU A 301 -12.71 25.73 37.24
C LEU A 301 -13.52 25.45 38.51
N LYS A 302 -13.13 24.42 39.28
CA LYS A 302 -13.75 24.08 40.57
C LYS A 302 -13.57 25.18 41.62
N GLU A 303 -12.38 25.78 41.74
CA GLU A 303 -12.12 26.92 42.63
C GLU A 303 -12.96 28.15 42.27
N ASN A 304 -13.26 28.35 40.97
CA ASN A 304 -14.10 29.44 40.49
C ASN A 304 -15.60 29.09 40.43
N GLY A 305 -16.02 27.98 41.04
CA GLY A 305 -17.43 27.58 41.15
C GLY A 305 -18.07 27.09 39.85
N ILE A 306 -17.26 26.76 38.83
CA ILE A 306 -17.72 26.23 37.53
C ILE A 306 -17.55 24.71 37.55
N ALA A 307 -18.65 23.98 37.40
CA ALA A 307 -18.60 22.52 37.32
C ALA A 307 -17.88 22.07 36.03
N PRO A 308 -16.76 21.31 36.11
CA PRO A 308 -16.07 20.83 34.92
C PRO A 308 -16.91 19.76 34.22
N ALA A 309 -17.02 19.84 32.89
CA ALA A 309 -17.76 18.86 32.10
C ALA A 309 -17.07 17.48 32.12
N GLY A 310 -17.83 16.45 32.51
CA GLY A 310 -17.43 15.03 32.46
C GLY A 310 -17.16 14.35 33.81
N ASP A 311 -17.87 14.71 34.87
CA ASP A 311 -17.90 14.00 36.16
C ASP A 311 -19.28 13.31 36.38
N ASP A 312 -19.76 12.65 35.32
CA ASP A 312 -20.72 11.53 35.37
C ASP A 312 -20.00 10.25 34.93
#